data_AF-G4Z8W2-F1
#
_entry.id   AF-G4Z8W2-F1
#
_cell.length_a   1.000
_cell.length_b   1.000
_cell.length_c   1.000
_cell.angle_alpha   90.00
_cell.angle_beta   90.00
_cell.angle_gamma   90.00
#
_symmetry.space_group_name_H-M   'P 1'
#
loop_
_entity.id
_entity.type
_entity.pdbx_description
1 polymer ?
#
loop_
_entity_poly.entity_id
_entity_poly.type
_entity_poly.pdbx_seq_one_letter_code
_entity_poly.pdbx_strand_id
1 'polypeptide(L)'
;MLTVSKASLALLLVAAATVSSDADNLRHDSRQLAATYSTTSQYASGMLALVNAQRAAYGLSPLCLNTKLMAAAMRHSKDMAAYNFMSHTGSDGSTMSSRIDDAGYMWTRAAENVAAGQTTISSVMTSWMNSAGHRANILGDYTMFGTAYAYNSGSRYRHYWTQDFGKGSTERCSHEDAEYNETSTANMTESAEVSFEDVKQGSTALIPAESATAVPANNATL
;
A
#
# COMPACT_ATOMS: atom_id res chain seq x y z
N MET A 1 -0.08 16.10 80.53
CA MET A 1 0.09 17.33 79.71
C MET A 1 1.59 17.59 79.65
N LEU A 2 2.32 17.68 78.55
CA LEU A 2 2.02 17.96 77.14
C LEU A 2 2.71 16.94 76.21
N THR A 3 2.07 16.67 75.09
CA THR A 3 2.55 15.88 73.93
C THR A 3 3.54 16.67 73.08
N VAL A 4 4.67 16.08 72.69
CA VAL A 4 5.53 16.64 71.64
C VAL A 4 5.09 16.06 70.28
N SER A 5 4.78 16.99 69.37
CA SER A 5 4.20 16.76 68.05
C SER A 5 5.17 16.06 67.10
N LYS A 6 4.63 15.09 66.34
CA LYS A 6 5.29 14.48 65.19
C LYS A 6 5.49 15.55 64.10
N ALA A 7 6.70 15.68 63.58
CA ALA A 7 6.96 16.44 62.36
C ALA A 7 6.52 15.59 61.16
N SER A 8 5.50 16.04 60.45
CA SER A 8 4.98 15.38 59.26
C SER A 8 5.75 15.81 58.02
N LEU A 9 6.24 14.82 57.27
CA LEU A 9 6.77 14.91 55.92
C LEU A 9 5.78 15.59 54.98
N ALA A 10 6.23 16.61 54.25
CA ALA A 10 5.60 17.03 53.00
C ALA A 10 6.57 16.70 51.86
N LEU A 11 6.45 15.48 51.32
CA LEU A 11 7.06 15.12 50.05
C LEU A 11 6.09 15.53 48.94
N LEU A 12 6.36 16.64 48.27
CA LEU A 12 5.60 17.12 47.13
C LEU A 12 5.94 16.20 45.93
N LEU A 13 5.09 15.21 45.63
CA LEU A 13 5.16 14.50 44.35
C LEU A 13 4.62 15.43 43.27
N VAL A 14 5.53 16.00 42.46
CA VAL A 14 5.17 16.47 41.12
C VAL A 14 5.16 15.24 40.22
N ALA A 15 3.98 14.62 40.05
CA ALA A 15 3.78 13.66 38.98
C ALA A 15 3.68 14.46 37.66
N ALA A 16 4.82 14.72 37.03
CA ALA A 16 4.84 15.16 35.64
C ALA A 16 4.32 14.00 34.78
N ALA A 17 3.14 14.20 34.19
CA ALA A 17 2.47 13.21 33.36
C ALA A 17 3.35 12.85 32.15
N THR A 18 3.93 11.65 32.14
CA THR A 18 4.50 11.05 30.94
C THR A 18 3.41 10.30 30.19
N VAL A 19 2.53 11.03 29.53
CA VAL A 19 1.56 10.48 28.56
C VAL A 19 1.85 11.10 27.19
N SER A 20 2.97 10.77 26.56
CA SER A 20 3.23 11.24 25.18
C SER A 20 4.14 10.35 24.33
N SER A 21 4.81 9.34 24.87
CA SER A 21 5.79 8.55 24.09
C SER A 21 5.15 7.74 22.95
N ASP A 22 3.99 7.13 23.21
CA ASP A 22 3.37 6.21 22.24
C ASP A 22 2.72 6.95 21.07
N ALA A 23 2.08 8.09 21.33
CA ALA A 23 1.49 8.92 20.30
C ALA A 23 2.56 9.60 19.43
N ASP A 24 3.68 10.02 20.04
CA ASP A 24 4.79 10.63 19.31
C ASP A 24 5.59 9.60 18.51
N ASN A 25 5.74 8.36 19.01
CA ASN A 25 6.31 7.25 18.25
C ASN A 25 5.43 6.87 17.05
N LEU A 26 4.12 6.70 17.23
CA LEU A 26 3.20 6.43 16.11
C LEU A 26 3.20 7.55 15.08
N ARG A 27 3.37 8.80 15.51
CA ARG A 27 3.51 9.96 14.62
C ARG A 27 4.84 9.95 13.87
N HIS A 28 5.94 9.56 14.52
CA HIS A 28 7.24 9.38 13.86
C HIS A 28 7.19 8.24 12.85
N ASP A 29 6.64 7.08 13.22
CA ASP A 29 6.48 5.93 12.32
C ASP A 29 5.58 6.28 11.13
N SER A 30 4.48 7.02 11.37
CA SER A 30 3.60 7.49 10.27
C SER A 30 4.33 8.47 9.34
N ARG A 31 5.14 9.38 9.90
CA ARG A 31 5.95 10.32 9.11
C ARG A 31 7.06 9.60 8.36
N GLN A 32 7.66 8.59 8.98
CA GLN A 32 8.68 7.75 8.38
C GLN A 32 8.08 6.90 7.27
N LEU A 33 6.91 6.28 7.44
CA LEU A 33 6.19 5.58 6.36
C LEU A 33 5.80 6.51 5.23
N ALA A 34 5.29 7.71 5.54
CA ALA A 34 5.01 8.74 4.53
C ALA A 34 6.29 9.20 3.80
N ALA A 35 7.43 9.26 4.49
CA ALA A 35 8.74 9.58 3.92
C ALA A 35 9.37 8.40 3.15
N THR A 36 9.15 7.16 3.59
CA THR A 36 9.61 5.92 2.95
C THR A 36 8.87 5.69 1.62
N TYR A 37 7.59 6.04 1.54
CA TYR A 37 6.84 6.03 0.29
C TYR A 37 6.96 7.33 -0.54
N SER A 38 7.87 8.23 -0.16
CA SER A 38 8.06 9.52 -0.84
C SER A 38 8.61 9.38 -2.26
N THR A 39 9.12 8.19 -2.64
CA THR A 39 9.37 7.84 -4.04
C THR A 39 8.28 6.89 -4.53
N THR A 40 7.47 7.36 -5.48
CA THR A 40 6.39 6.56 -6.12
C THR A 40 6.90 5.22 -6.65
N SER A 41 8.16 5.15 -7.09
CA SER A 41 8.80 3.95 -7.64
C SER A 41 8.97 2.82 -6.61
N GLN A 42 9.64 3.06 -5.48
CA GLN A 42 9.90 1.97 -4.50
C GLN A 42 8.62 1.38 -3.89
N TYR A 43 7.62 2.23 -3.66
CA TYR A 43 6.30 1.80 -3.23
C TYR A 43 5.62 0.88 -4.27
N ALA A 44 5.59 1.32 -5.53
CA ALA A 44 4.90 0.61 -6.59
C ALA A 44 5.54 -0.77 -6.84
N SER A 45 6.87 -0.86 -6.86
CA SER A 45 7.59 -2.13 -7.02
C SER A 45 7.35 -3.07 -5.83
N GLY A 46 7.30 -2.55 -4.60
CA GLY A 46 6.96 -3.35 -3.41
C GLY A 46 5.53 -3.92 -3.41
N MET A 47 4.55 -3.11 -3.83
CA MET A 47 3.17 -3.57 -4.00
C MET A 47 3.07 -4.62 -5.11
N LEU A 48 3.69 -4.35 -6.27
CA LEU A 48 3.70 -5.28 -7.40
C LEU A 48 4.32 -6.63 -7.00
N ALA A 49 5.42 -6.62 -6.24
CA ALA A 49 6.06 -7.84 -5.76
C ALA A 49 5.10 -8.70 -4.93
N LEU A 50 4.34 -8.10 -4.01
CA LEU A 50 3.35 -8.84 -3.22
C LEU A 50 2.17 -9.34 -4.05
N VAL A 51 1.67 -8.54 -5.00
CA VAL A 51 0.64 -8.99 -5.96
C VAL A 51 1.14 -10.19 -6.77
N ASN A 52 2.35 -10.12 -7.31
CA ASN A 52 2.94 -11.17 -8.12
C ASN A 52 3.26 -12.43 -7.29
N ALA A 53 3.64 -12.28 -6.02
CA ALA A 53 3.78 -13.42 -5.12
C ALA A 53 2.45 -14.16 -4.91
N GLN A 54 1.34 -13.42 -4.72
CA GLN A 54 0.01 -14.03 -4.64
C GLN A 54 -0.37 -14.72 -5.97
N ARG A 55 -0.13 -14.07 -7.11
CA ARG A 55 -0.43 -14.64 -8.43
C ARG A 55 0.38 -15.91 -8.71
N ALA A 56 1.67 -15.92 -8.36
CA ALA A 56 2.54 -17.08 -8.50
C ALA A 56 2.05 -18.28 -7.65
N ALA A 57 1.55 -18.04 -6.44
CA ALA A 57 0.98 -19.08 -5.58
C ALA A 57 -0.26 -19.77 -6.20
N TYR A 58 -0.91 -19.13 -7.17
CA TYR A 58 -2.04 -19.66 -7.93
C TYR A 58 -1.66 -20.06 -9.38
N GLY A 59 -0.36 -20.10 -9.71
CA GLY A 59 0.12 -20.49 -11.05
C GLY A 59 -0.18 -19.46 -12.14
N LEU A 60 -0.45 -18.20 -11.78
CA LEU A 60 -0.74 -17.12 -12.71
C LEU A 60 0.53 -16.36 -13.10
N SER A 61 0.59 -15.88 -14.34
CA SER A 61 1.68 -15.04 -14.83
C SER A 61 1.79 -13.73 -14.03
N PRO A 62 3.03 -13.23 -13.81
CA PRO A 62 3.23 -11.96 -13.15
C PRO A 62 2.68 -10.80 -13.99
N LEU A 63 2.23 -9.76 -13.31
CA LEU A 63 1.93 -8.46 -13.90
C LEU A 63 3.20 -7.60 -13.95
N CYS A 64 3.17 -6.57 -14.76
CA CYS A 64 4.16 -5.50 -14.77
C CYS A 64 3.51 -4.13 -14.52
N LEU A 65 4.29 -3.14 -14.09
CA LEU A 65 3.78 -1.78 -13.90
C LEU A 65 3.37 -1.15 -15.24
N ASN A 66 2.36 -0.29 -15.23
CA ASN A 66 2.00 0.59 -16.33
C ASN A 66 1.68 2.00 -15.79
N THR A 67 2.36 3.01 -16.32
CA THR A 67 2.31 4.41 -15.83
C THR A 67 0.94 5.04 -16.01
N LYS A 68 0.14 4.64 -17.00
CA LYS A 68 -1.21 5.15 -17.20
C LYS A 68 -2.16 4.61 -16.14
N LEU A 69 -2.10 3.31 -15.84
CA LEU A 69 -2.83 2.72 -14.71
C LEU A 69 -2.38 3.34 -13.37
N MET A 70 -1.08 3.59 -13.20
CA MET A 70 -0.60 4.31 -12.00
C MET A 70 -1.15 5.73 -11.91
N ALA A 71 -1.28 6.44 -13.03
CA ALA A 71 -1.86 7.78 -13.07
C ALA A 71 -3.35 7.77 -12.68
N ALA A 72 -4.12 6.80 -13.17
CA ALA A 72 -5.51 6.57 -12.79
C ALA A 72 -5.65 6.29 -11.28
N ALA A 73 -4.88 5.34 -10.77
CA ALA A 73 -4.84 4.99 -9.35
C ALA A 73 -4.44 6.19 -8.48
N MET A 74 -3.46 6.99 -8.92
CA MET A 74 -2.97 8.17 -8.19
C MET A 74 -4.01 9.27 -8.13
N ARG A 75 -4.76 9.50 -9.21
CA ARG A 75 -5.90 10.43 -9.20
C ARG A 75 -6.89 10.00 -8.13
N HIS A 76 -7.24 8.72 -8.06
CA HIS A 76 -8.25 8.22 -7.14
C HIS A 76 -7.80 8.24 -5.67
N SER A 77 -6.60 7.75 -5.37
CA SER A 77 -6.07 7.79 -4.00
C SER A 77 -5.97 9.22 -3.46
N LYS A 78 -5.56 10.19 -4.30
CA LYS A 78 -5.52 11.61 -3.91
C LYS A 78 -6.91 12.19 -3.67
N ASP A 79 -7.88 11.83 -4.51
CA ASP A 79 -9.27 12.27 -4.38
C ASP A 79 -9.91 11.76 -3.07
N MET A 80 -9.81 10.46 -2.81
CA MET A 80 -10.25 9.85 -1.55
C MET A 80 -9.60 10.51 -0.32
N ALA A 81 -8.29 10.79 -0.40
CA ALA A 81 -7.56 11.45 0.67
C ALA A 81 -7.98 12.90 0.87
N ALA A 82 -8.23 13.65 -0.20
CA ALA A 82 -8.62 15.06 -0.16
C ALA A 82 -10.02 15.26 0.41
N TYR A 83 -10.97 14.41 0.01
CA TYR A 83 -12.37 14.53 0.39
C TYR A 83 -12.81 13.56 1.50
N ASN A 84 -11.86 12.86 2.12
CA ASN A 84 -12.07 12.07 3.33
C ASN A 84 -13.13 10.96 3.20
N PHE A 85 -13.04 10.17 2.13
CA PHE A 85 -13.96 9.05 1.87
C PHE A 85 -13.23 7.82 1.31
N MET A 86 -13.88 6.66 1.28
CA MET A 86 -13.39 5.47 0.58
C MET A 86 -14.55 4.90 -0.26
N SER A 87 -14.36 4.87 -1.58
CA SER A 87 -15.34 4.41 -2.57
C SER A 87 -14.62 4.10 -3.88
N HIS A 88 -15.23 3.31 -4.76
CA HIS A 88 -14.79 3.16 -6.14
C HIS A 88 -15.15 4.37 -7.02
N THR A 89 -16.18 5.12 -6.64
CA THR A 89 -16.60 6.36 -7.33
C THR A 89 -15.88 7.56 -6.72
N GLY A 90 -15.26 8.39 -7.56
CA GLY A 90 -14.60 9.63 -7.15
C GLY A 90 -15.58 10.70 -6.69
N SER A 91 -15.09 11.72 -6.01
CA SER A 91 -15.86 12.89 -5.55
C SER A 91 -16.47 13.68 -6.72
N ASP A 92 -15.84 13.59 -7.89
CA ASP A 92 -16.27 14.17 -9.16
C ASP A 92 -17.21 13.25 -9.95
N GLY A 93 -17.62 12.11 -9.39
CA GLY A 93 -18.45 11.10 -10.05
C GLY A 93 -17.67 10.16 -10.98
N SER A 94 -16.34 10.30 -11.09
CA SER A 94 -15.53 9.41 -11.92
C SER A 94 -15.64 7.95 -11.48
N THR A 95 -15.67 7.04 -12.44
CA THR A 95 -15.56 5.60 -12.21
C THR A 95 -14.09 5.17 -12.42
N MET A 96 -13.75 3.95 -12.01
CA MET A 96 -12.46 3.34 -12.37
C MET A 96 -12.22 3.44 -13.88
N SER A 97 -13.19 3.01 -14.70
CA SER A 97 -13.06 3.01 -16.16
C SER A 97 -12.80 4.42 -16.70
N SER A 98 -13.54 5.44 -16.24
CA SER A 98 -13.33 6.81 -16.72
C SER A 98 -11.95 7.34 -16.33
N ARG A 99 -11.43 7.01 -15.13
CA ARG A 99 -10.07 7.40 -14.74
C ARG A 99 -8.99 6.71 -15.57
N ILE A 100 -9.19 5.44 -15.92
CA ILE A 100 -8.30 4.67 -16.80
C ILE A 100 -8.34 5.22 -18.23
N ASP A 101 -9.53 5.55 -18.75
CA ASP A 101 -9.74 6.16 -20.06
C ASP A 101 -9.11 7.55 -20.14
N ASP A 102 -9.31 8.40 -19.12
CA ASP A 102 -8.71 9.74 -19.02
C ASP A 102 -7.18 9.68 -18.94
N ALA A 103 -6.61 8.62 -18.36
CA ALA A 103 -5.17 8.36 -18.38
C ALA A 103 -4.66 7.81 -19.72
N GLY A 104 -5.56 7.53 -20.68
CA GLY A 104 -5.25 7.08 -22.02
C GLY A 104 -4.82 5.62 -22.12
N TYR A 105 -5.13 4.79 -21.12
CA TYR A 105 -4.84 3.36 -21.15
C TYR A 105 -5.89 2.63 -21.99
N MET A 106 -5.49 1.95 -23.05
CA MET A 106 -6.41 1.22 -23.93
C MET A 106 -6.62 -0.21 -23.42
N TRP A 107 -7.81 -0.53 -22.95
CA TRP A 107 -8.08 -1.79 -22.24
C TRP A 107 -9.16 -2.66 -22.88
N THR A 108 -9.05 -3.97 -22.65
CA THR A 108 -10.08 -4.99 -22.91
C THR A 108 -10.60 -5.62 -21.62
N ARG A 109 -9.83 -5.53 -20.53
CA ARG A 109 -10.23 -5.87 -19.16
C ARG A 109 -9.59 -4.89 -18.20
N ALA A 110 -10.34 -4.48 -17.18
CA ALA A 110 -9.83 -3.70 -16.06
C ALA A 110 -10.56 -4.05 -14.77
N ALA A 111 -9.89 -3.87 -13.63
CA ALA A 111 -10.50 -3.97 -12.30
C ALA A 111 -9.75 -3.07 -11.29
N GLU A 112 -10.43 -2.74 -10.19
CA GLU A 112 -9.90 -1.87 -9.15
C GLU A 112 -10.05 -2.52 -7.77
N ASN A 113 -9.04 -2.36 -6.92
CA ASN A 113 -9.18 -2.50 -5.48
C ASN A 113 -8.89 -1.17 -4.80
N VAL A 114 -9.75 -0.77 -3.87
CA VAL A 114 -9.53 0.41 -3.01
C VAL A 114 -9.45 -0.01 -1.55
N ALA A 115 -8.71 0.75 -0.75
CA ALA A 115 -8.68 0.58 0.69
C ALA A 115 -8.29 1.89 1.38
N ALA A 116 -8.61 1.99 2.67
CA ALA A 116 -8.20 3.11 3.50
C ALA A 116 -7.95 2.66 4.94
N GLY A 117 -6.95 3.27 5.60
CA GLY A 117 -6.63 3.06 7.02
C GLY A 117 -5.47 2.11 7.29
N GLN A 118 -5.12 1.22 6.36
CA GLN A 118 -3.94 0.35 6.52
C GLN A 118 -2.66 1.16 6.39
N THR A 119 -1.69 0.93 7.27
CA THR A 119 -0.46 1.73 7.36
C THR A 119 0.68 1.19 6.50
N THR A 120 0.60 -0.06 6.06
CA THR A 120 1.67 -0.74 5.31
C THR A 120 1.12 -1.51 4.11
N ILE A 121 1.98 -1.73 3.10
CA ILE A 121 1.67 -2.55 1.92
C ILE A 121 1.21 -3.96 2.33
N SER A 122 1.93 -4.59 3.27
CA SER A 122 1.59 -5.94 3.74
C SER A 122 0.20 -6.00 4.40
N SER A 123 -0.15 -4.99 5.21
CA SER A 123 -1.45 -4.91 5.87
C SER A 123 -2.60 -4.74 4.87
N VAL A 124 -2.45 -3.89 3.86
CA VAL A 124 -3.49 -3.70 2.82
C VAL A 124 -3.59 -4.91 1.89
N MET A 125 -2.47 -5.53 1.50
CA MET A 125 -2.47 -6.77 0.71
C MET A 125 -3.17 -7.91 1.46
N THR A 126 -2.92 -8.05 2.76
CA THR A 126 -3.60 -9.04 3.61
C THR A 126 -5.12 -8.79 3.62
N SER A 127 -5.52 -7.53 3.79
CA SER A 127 -6.94 -7.12 3.79
C SER A 127 -7.63 -7.45 2.45
N TRP A 128 -6.97 -7.16 1.32
CA TRP A 128 -7.51 -7.50 0.00
C TRP A 128 -7.58 -9.00 -0.25
N MET A 129 -6.56 -9.78 0.11
CA MET A 129 -6.58 -11.23 -0.09
C MET A 129 -7.62 -11.95 0.78
N ASN A 130 -7.98 -11.38 1.93
CA ASN A 130 -9.06 -11.89 2.79
C ASN A 130 -10.47 -11.50 2.31
N SER A 131 -10.59 -10.58 1.34
CA SER A 131 -11.87 -10.20 0.73
C SER A 131 -12.06 -10.95 -0.59
N ALA A 132 -13.16 -11.69 -0.73
CA ALA A 132 -13.42 -12.50 -1.92
C ALA A 132 -13.40 -11.68 -3.22
N GLY A 133 -14.04 -10.50 -3.22
CA GLY A 133 -14.06 -9.61 -4.39
C GLY A 133 -12.69 -9.04 -4.74
N HIS A 134 -11.97 -8.51 -3.75
CA HIS A 134 -10.64 -7.91 -3.99
C HIS A 134 -9.61 -8.96 -4.41
N ARG A 135 -9.66 -10.16 -3.81
CA ARG A 135 -8.84 -11.30 -4.20
C ARG A 135 -9.13 -11.74 -5.64
N ALA A 136 -10.40 -11.75 -6.06
CA ALA A 136 -10.75 -12.09 -7.44
C ALA A 136 -10.11 -11.12 -8.44
N ASN A 137 -10.02 -9.83 -8.11
CA ASN A 137 -9.32 -8.85 -8.95
C ASN A 137 -7.81 -9.12 -9.02
N ILE A 138 -7.14 -9.39 -7.90
CA ILE A 138 -5.70 -9.71 -7.85
C ILE A 138 -5.36 -10.93 -8.72
N LEU A 139 -6.24 -11.94 -8.73
CA LEU A 139 -6.06 -13.20 -9.44
C LEU A 139 -6.71 -13.21 -10.84
N GLY A 140 -7.19 -12.06 -11.33
CA GLY A 140 -7.84 -11.97 -12.63
C GLY A 140 -6.89 -12.08 -13.83
N ASP A 141 -7.48 -12.21 -15.02
CA ASP A 141 -6.77 -12.26 -16.31
C ASP A 141 -6.33 -10.85 -16.75
N TYR A 142 -5.20 -10.41 -16.22
CA TYR A 142 -4.54 -9.14 -16.49
C TYR A 142 -3.08 -9.35 -16.86
N THR A 143 -2.48 -8.34 -17.47
CA THR A 143 -1.05 -8.34 -17.82
C THR A 143 -0.30 -7.15 -17.24
N MET A 144 -1.02 -6.09 -16.84
CA MET A 144 -0.46 -4.85 -16.31
C MET A 144 -1.15 -4.42 -15.02
N PHE A 145 -0.44 -3.59 -14.27
CA PHE A 145 -0.80 -3.15 -12.94
C PHE A 145 -0.44 -1.68 -12.73
N GLY A 146 -1.31 -0.93 -12.08
CA GLY A 146 -1.06 0.38 -11.52
C GLY A 146 -1.40 0.38 -10.05
N THR A 147 -0.66 1.15 -9.26
CA THR A 147 -0.95 1.29 -7.83
C THR A 147 -0.59 2.68 -7.37
N ALA A 148 -1.32 3.18 -6.39
CA ALA A 148 -1.03 4.46 -5.78
C ALA A 148 -1.42 4.50 -4.31
N TYR A 149 -0.68 5.34 -3.59
CA TYR A 149 -0.90 5.64 -2.19
C TYR A 149 -1.00 7.15 -2.00
N ALA A 150 -1.94 7.59 -1.16
CA ALA A 150 -2.04 8.98 -0.72
C ALA A 150 -2.21 9.05 0.79
N TYR A 151 -1.56 10.05 1.39
CA TYR A 151 -1.64 10.33 2.82
C TYR A 151 -2.25 11.69 3.09
N ASN A 152 -3.23 11.76 4.00
CA ASN A 152 -3.75 13.02 4.50
C ASN A 152 -3.98 12.93 6.02
N SER A 153 -3.10 13.56 6.81
CA SER A 153 -3.18 13.59 8.28
C SER A 153 -4.46 14.22 8.83
N GLY A 154 -5.14 15.07 8.06
CA GLY A 154 -6.41 15.70 8.45
C GLY A 154 -7.64 14.86 8.12
N SER A 155 -7.48 13.73 7.43
CA SER A 155 -8.59 12.84 7.08
C SER A 155 -8.76 11.71 8.10
N ARG A 156 -9.97 11.14 8.18
CA ARG A 156 -10.37 10.03 9.06
C ARG A 156 -9.44 8.82 8.92
N TYR A 157 -9.15 8.41 7.70
CA TYR A 157 -8.41 7.16 7.45
C TYR A 157 -6.91 7.37 7.35
N ARG A 158 -6.46 8.60 7.08
CA ARG A 158 -5.06 9.01 6.89
C ARG A 158 -4.33 8.38 5.71
N HIS A 159 -4.51 7.09 5.46
CA HIS A 159 -3.85 6.28 4.43
C HIS A 159 -4.88 5.81 3.41
N TYR A 160 -4.64 6.01 2.11
CA TYR A 160 -5.55 5.62 1.02
C TYR A 160 -4.77 4.89 -0.07
N TRP A 161 -5.35 3.80 -0.55
CA TRP A 161 -4.72 2.87 -1.48
C TRP A 161 -5.64 2.57 -2.65
N THR A 162 -5.07 2.52 -3.84
CA THR A 162 -5.76 2.09 -5.06
C THR A 162 -4.85 1.15 -5.83
N GLN A 163 -5.40 0.02 -6.30
CA GLN A 163 -4.82 -0.89 -7.29
C GLN A 163 -5.70 -0.88 -8.53
N ASP A 164 -5.11 -0.62 -9.69
CA ASP A 164 -5.76 -0.78 -10.98
C ASP A 164 -5.09 -1.91 -11.76
N PHE A 165 -5.87 -2.87 -12.23
CA PHE A 165 -5.42 -3.99 -13.03
C PHE A 165 -5.88 -3.78 -14.47
N GLY A 166 -5.03 -4.14 -15.45
CA GLY A 166 -5.34 -3.90 -16.85
C GLY A 166 -4.84 -5.00 -17.78
N LYS A 167 -5.61 -5.20 -18.85
CA LYS A 167 -5.19 -5.96 -20.05
C LYS A 167 -5.51 -5.11 -21.26
N GLY A 168 -4.52 -4.87 -22.12
CA GLY A 168 -4.65 -4.07 -23.34
C GLY A 168 -3.66 -4.57 -24.39
N SER A 169 -4.10 -4.77 -25.62
CA SER A 169 -3.26 -5.35 -26.69
C SER A 169 -2.23 -4.36 -27.25
N THR A 170 -2.45 -3.06 -27.06
CA THR A 170 -1.55 -1.98 -27.49
C THR A 170 -0.74 -1.38 -26.34
N GLU A 171 -1.01 -1.83 -25.12
CA GLU A 171 -0.36 -1.35 -23.91
C GLU A 171 0.90 -2.15 -23.61
N ARG A 172 1.81 -1.54 -22.85
CA ARG A 172 3.10 -2.13 -22.51
C ARG A 172 3.43 -1.91 -21.04
N CYS A 173 4.32 -2.75 -20.53
CA CYS A 173 4.96 -2.50 -19.25
C CYS A 173 5.72 -1.18 -19.31
N SER A 174 5.64 -0.41 -18.24
CA SER A 174 6.55 0.70 -18.01
C SER A 174 7.91 0.11 -17.70
N HIS A 175 8.90 0.44 -18.52
CA HIS A 175 10.29 0.21 -18.16
C HIS A 175 10.62 1.20 -17.04
N GLU A 176 11.20 0.70 -15.94
CA GLU A 176 11.58 1.54 -14.79
C GLU A 176 12.59 2.64 -15.17
N ASP A 177 13.21 2.57 -16.36
CA ASP A 177 14.02 3.63 -16.96
C ASP A 177 13.79 3.74 -18.48
N ALA A 178 13.11 4.80 -18.92
CA ALA A 178 13.22 5.29 -20.29
C ALA A 178 14.42 6.26 -20.37
N GLU A 179 15.64 5.73 -20.27
CA GLU A 179 16.87 6.27 -20.88
C GLU A 179 18.05 5.29 -20.66
N TYR A 180 18.23 4.33 -21.56
CA TYR A 180 19.53 3.67 -21.73
C TYR A 180 19.99 3.95 -23.17
N ASN A 181 20.92 4.90 -23.29
CA ASN A 181 21.57 5.20 -24.56
C ASN A 181 22.54 4.07 -24.90
N GLU A 182 22.35 3.47 -26.07
CA GLU A 182 23.01 2.26 -26.54
C GLU A 182 24.44 2.53 -27.02
N THR A 183 25.36 2.87 -26.11
CA THR A 183 26.82 2.87 -26.41
C THR A 183 27.67 2.64 -25.16
N SER A 184 27.74 1.42 -24.63
CA SER A 184 28.88 1.01 -23.78
C SER A 184 29.00 -0.51 -23.62
N THR A 185 29.15 -1.23 -24.73
CA THR A 185 29.74 -2.57 -24.71
C THR A 185 31.26 -2.46 -24.76
N ALA A 186 31.91 -2.19 -23.62
CA ALA A 186 33.32 -2.50 -23.39
C ALA A 186 33.63 -2.35 -21.90
N ASN A 187 34.27 -3.37 -21.34
CA ASN A 187 34.83 -3.46 -19.99
C ASN A 187 33.85 -3.68 -18.84
N MET A 188 33.70 -4.94 -18.44
CA MET A 188 33.93 -5.40 -17.05
C MET A 188 33.95 -6.93 -17.07
N THR A 189 34.99 -7.51 -17.66
CA THR A 189 35.54 -8.76 -17.13
C THR A 189 36.34 -8.37 -15.89
N GLU A 190 36.00 -8.94 -14.72
CA GLU A 190 36.94 -9.49 -13.73
C GLU A 190 36.29 -9.60 -12.32
N SER A 191 36.16 -10.85 -11.87
CA SER A 191 36.27 -11.33 -10.48
C SER A 191 35.31 -10.82 -9.40
N ALA A 192 34.38 -11.68 -8.96
CA ALA A 192 34.37 -12.19 -7.58
C ALA A 192 33.27 -13.25 -7.41
N GLU A 193 33.69 -14.50 -7.21
CA GLU A 193 32.88 -15.56 -6.62
C GLU A 193 32.71 -15.27 -5.12
N VAL A 194 31.49 -15.27 -4.59
CA VAL A 194 31.25 -15.46 -3.16
C VAL A 194 30.09 -16.43 -2.97
N SER A 195 30.40 -17.50 -2.25
CA SER A 195 29.63 -18.69 -1.95
C SER A 195 28.40 -18.44 -1.08
N PHE A 196 27.37 -19.24 -1.34
CA PHE A 196 26.23 -19.52 -0.47
C PHE A 196 26.70 -20.15 0.85
N GLU A 197 26.17 -19.70 2.00
CA GLU A 197 25.70 -20.53 3.11
C GLU A 197 25.11 -19.62 4.23
N ASP A 198 24.15 -20.15 4.98
CA ASP A 198 23.57 -19.67 6.26
C ASP A 198 22.42 -18.63 6.28
N VAL A 199 21.18 -19.11 6.16
CA VAL A 199 20.04 -18.61 6.97
C VAL A 199 19.18 -19.78 7.46
N LYS A 200 19.36 -20.17 8.73
CA LYS A 200 18.36 -20.90 9.53
C LYS A 200 18.10 -20.14 10.84
N GLN A 201 16.87 -20.31 11.33
CA GLN A 201 16.23 -19.71 12.52
C GLN A 201 15.58 -18.35 12.20
N GLY A 202 14.27 -18.13 12.30
CA GLY A 202 13.18 -18.88 12.92
C GLY A 202 12.35 -17.88 13.75
N SER A 203 11.03 -17.82 13.56
CA SER A 203 10.03 -17.69 14.63
C SER A 203 8.65 -17.35 14.03
N THR A 204 7.75 -18.33 14.15
CA THR A 204 6.31 -18.23 13.89
C THR A 204 5.59 -17.77 15.14
N ALA A 205 4.79 -16.71 15.06
CA ALA A 205 3.77 -16.39 16.06
C ALA A 205 2.45 -16.03 15.37
N LEU A 206 1.46 -16.89 15.58
CA LEU A 206 0.06 -16.78 15.17
C LEU A 206 -0.71 -15.87 16.16
N ILE A 207 -1.50 -14.92 15.66
CA ILE A 207 -2.57 -14.24 16.43
C ILE A 207 -3.81 -14.14 15.52
N PRO A 208 -5.04 -14.41 16.03
CA PRO A 208 -6.21 -14.73 15.21
C PRO A 208 -6.89 -13.51 14.58
N ALA A 209 -7.51 -13.73 13.42
CA ALA A 209 -8.31 -12.76 12.68
C ALA A 209 -9.73 -12.65 13.28
N GLU A 210 -10.13 -11.44 13.69
CA GLU A 210 -11.52 -11.11 13.95
C GLU A 210 -12.22 -10.62 12.67
N SER A 211 -13.44 -11.10 12.48
CA SER A 211 -14.28 -11.04 11.29
C SER A 211 -14.73 -9.62 10.94
N ALA A 212 -14.41 -9.15 9.73
CA ALA A 212 -15.06 -8.00 9.11
C ALA A 212 -16.16 -8.50 8.17
N THR A 213 -17.40 -8.19 8.52
CA THR A 213 -18.61 -8.55 7.80
C THR A 213 -18.68 -7.87 6.43
N ALA A 214 -18.88 -8.68 5.39
CA ALA A 214 -19.12 -8.21 4.03
C ALA A 214 -20.50 -7.53 3.91
N VAL A 215 -20.53 -6.35 3.30
CA VAL A 215 -21.76 -5.75 2.75
C VAL A 215 -21.86 -6.22 1.29
N PRO A 216 -23.00 -6.76 0.84
CA PRO A 216 -23.10 -7.42 -0.46
C PRO A 216 -22.99 -6.44 -1.63
N ALA A 217 -22.27 -6.88 -2.66
CA ALA A 217 -22.23 -6.26 -3.97
C ALA A 217 -23.62 -6.30 -4.60
N ASN A 218 -24.23 -5.15 -4.85
CA ASN A 218 -25.38 -5.07 -5.72
C ASN A 218 -24.92 -5.19 -7.17
N ASN A 219 -25.37 -6.27 -7.77
CA ASN A 219 -25.31 -6.62 -9.17
C ASN A 219 -25.90 -5.48 -10.02
N ALA A 220 -25.10 -4.85 -10.88
CA ALA A 220 -25.60 -3.97 -11.94
C ALA A 220 -25.25 -4.61 -13.27
N THR A 221 -26.22 -5.37 -13.77
CA THR A 221 -26.34 -5.75 -15.17
C THR A 221 -26.64 -4.51 -15.99
N LEU A 222 -25.86 -4.26 -17.04
CA LEU A 222 -26.25 -3.96 -18.43
C LEU A 222 -24.99 -3.86 -19.29
#